data_AF-A0A7V2ZKJ1-F1
#
_entry.id   AF-A0A7V2ZKJ1-F1
#
_cell.length_a   1.000
_cell.length_b   1.000
_cell.length_c   1.000
_cell.angle_alpha   90.00
_cell.angle_beta   90.00
_cell.angle_gamma   90.00
#
_symmetry.space_group_name_H-M   'P 1'
#
loop_
_entity.id
_entity.type
_entity.pdbx_description
1 polymer ?
#
loop_
_entity_poly.entity_id
_entity_poly.type
_entity_poly.pdbx_seq_one_letter_code
_entity_poly.pdbx_strand_id
1 'polypeptide(L)'
;MNDEIKNKLEVLKKYDDKFFKLAEKILEAHNGSFYPVDEIVIGIIKRSLSLLDGFCTMIENNNNLCAASLVRLHLDSLLRFHALHLVENPHDLSIRILKGERLDKIKDKNKKQLKDKYLAEEVNKKYNWVLRVYQETSGFVHLSKKHFFYAITEVRDSDRTISWAIGAREKHITEKTILEYIEGFQAISNAILDYLFGWYITKEHPEILQRDKV
;
A
#
# COMPACT_ATOMS: atom_id res chain seq x y z
N MET A 1 -15.55 -1.31 -19.87
CA MET A 1 -14.18 -1.70 -19.48
C MET A 1 -13.58 -2.51 -20.60
N ASN A 2 -12.44 -2.07 -21.17
CA ASN A 2 -11.76 -2.79 -22.24
C ASN A 2 -11.15 -4.12 -21.73
N ASP A 3 -10.68 -4.96 -22.65
CA ASP A 3 -10.17 -6.29 -22.29
C ASP A 3 -8.80 -6.25 -21.61
N GLU A 4 -7.99 -5.22 -21.84
CA GLU A 4 -6.71 -5.03 -21.15
C GLU A 4 -6.92 -4.83 -19.64
N ILE A 5 -7.83 -3.91 -19.26
CA ILE A 5 -8.15 -3.63 -17.86
C ILE A 5 -8.71 -4.88 -17.18
N LYS A 6 -9.63 -5.60 -17.84
CA LYS A 6 -10.17 -6.86 -17.32
C LYS A 6 -9.05 -7.86 -17.06
N ASN A 7 -8.15 -8.07 -18.03
CA ASN A 7 -7.05 -9.02 -17.90
C ASN A 7 -6.11 -8.66 -16.75
N LYS A 8 -5.72 -7.38 -16.62
CA LYS A 8 -4.87 -6.94 -15.50
C LYS A 8 -5.59 -7.09 -14.14
N LEU A 9 -6.89 -6.84 -14.10
CA LEU A 9 -7.67 -7.01 -12.87
C LEU A 9 -7.77 -8.47 -12.44
N GLU A 10 -7.97 -9.39 -13.37
CA GLU A 10 -7.97 -10.83 -13.11
C GLU A 10 -6.60 -11.33 -12.62
N VAL A 11 -5.50 -10.77 -13.14
CA VAL A 11 -4.16 -11.05 -12.61
C VAL A 11 -4.01 -10.50 -11.19
N LEU A 12 -4.52 -9.29 -10.92
CA LEU A 12 -4.40 -8.65 -9.62
C LEU A 12 -5.19 -9.40 -8.55
N LYS A 13 -6.38 -9.90 -8.86
CA LYS A 13 -7.19 -10.71 -7.94
C LYS A 13 -6.42 -11.90 -7.36
N LYS A 14 -5.60 -12.58 -8.19
CA LYS A 14 -4.76 -13.73 -7.80
C LYS A 14 -3.60 -13.39 -6.85
N TYR A 15 -3.46 -12.13 -6.41
CA TYR A 15 -2.46 -11.78 -5.40
C TYR A 15 -2.84 -12.28 -4.01
N ASP A 16 -4.13 -12.55 -3.76
CA ASP A 16 -4.59 -13.19 -2.53
C ASP A 16 -3.85 -14.52 -2.26
N ASP A 17 -3.74 -15.39 -3.26
CA ASP A 17 -2.99 -16.64 -3.20
C ASP A 17 -1.52 -16.43 -2.82
N LYS A 18 -0.90 -15.35 -3.32
CA LYS A 18 0.49 -15.03 -3.00
C LYS A 18 0.63 -14.61 -1.53
N PHE A 19 -0.32 -13.80 -1.04
CA PHE A 19 -0.36 -13.40 0.36
C PHE A 19 -0.62 -14.60 1.28
N PHE A 20 -1.57 -15.48 0.94
CA PHE A 20 -1.88 -16.67 1.73
C PHE A 20 -0.70 -17.64 1.81
N LYS A 21 -0.10 -17.99 0.67
CA LYS A 21 1.07 -18.89 0.63
C LYS A 21 2.24 -18.37 1.46
N LEU A 22 2.45 -17.06 1.45
CA LEU A 22 3.54 -16.47 2.22
C LEU A 22 3.17 -16.33 3.71
N ALA A 23 1.90 -16.09 4.03
CA ALA A 23 1.41 -16.11 5.40
C ALA A 23 1.63 -17.48 6.04
N GLU A 24 1.25 -18.57 5.37
CA GLU A 24 1.47 -19.96 5.81
C GLU A 24 2.95 -20.20 6.13
N LYS A 25 3.84 -19.88 5.18
CA LYS A 25 5.29 -20.00 5.38
C LYS A 25 5.80 -19.22 6.59
N ILE A 26 5.34 -17.99 6.80
CA ILE A 26 5.76 -17.16 7.95
C ILE A 26 5.26 -17.75 9.26
N LEU A 27 4.04 -18.29 9.28
CA LEU A 27 3.46 -18.88 10.48
C LEU A 27 4.12 -20.21 10.86
N GLU A 28 4.54 -21.01 9.87
CA GLU A 28 5.27 -22.27 10.09
C GLU A 28 6.75 -22.05 10.42
N ALA A 29 7.31 -20.91 10.00
CA ALA A 29 8.73 -20.63 10.14
C ALA A 29 9.21 -20.70 11.59
N HIS A 30 10.46 -21.16 11.76
CA HIS A 30 11.08 -21.38 13.08
C HIS A 30 10.22 -22.26 14.00
N ASN A 31 9.76 -23.39 13.46
CA ASN A 31 8.93 -24.37 14.16
C ASN A 31 7.65 -23.76 14.78
N GLY A 32 7.05 -22.79 14.10
CA GLY A 32 5.83 -22.12 14.58
C GLY A 32 6.03 -21.10 15.70
N SER A 33 7.28 -20.69 15.96
CA SER A 33 7.55 -19.64 16.96
C SER A 33 6.85 -18.34 16.59
N PHE A 34 6.33 -17.61 17.58
CA PHE A 34 5.56 -16.38 17.35
C PHE A 34 6.21 -15.17 18.01
N TYR A 35 6.35 -14.08 17.25
CA TYR A 35 7.03 -12.85 17.65
C TYR A 35 6.15 -11.63 17.45
N PRO A 36 6.38 -10.51 18.15
CA PRO A 36 5.61 -9.28 17.95
C PRO A 36 5.59 -8.74 16.51
N VAL A 37 6.62 -9.04 15.71
CA VAL A 37 6.63 -8.68 14.28
C VAL A 37 5.60 -9.50 13.50
N ASP A 38 5.32 -10.74 13.89
CA ASP A 38 4.28 -11.57 13.28
C ASP A 38 2.89 -10.93 13.42
N GLU A 39 2.60 -10.26 14.55
CA GLU A 39 1.32 -9.55 14.73
C GLU A 39 1.17 -8.39 13.73
N ILE A 40 2.24 -7.63 13.49
CA ILE A 40 2.24 -6.57 12.48
C ILE A 40 2.08 -7.17 11.08
N VAL A 41 2.79 -8.26 10.79
CA VAL A 41 2.71 -8.98 9.51
C VAL A 41 1.29 -9.48 9.23
N ILE A 42 0.64 -10.11 10.21
CA ILE A 42 -0.76 -10.55 10.11
C ILE A 42 -1.67 -9.35 9.81
N GLY A 43 -1.48 -8.22 10.50
CA GLY A 43 -2.21 -6.98 10.25
C GLY A 43 -2.01 -6.44 8.83
N ILE A 44 -0.77 -6.44 8.33
CA ILE A 44 -0.42 -6.01 6.97
C ILE A 44 -1.06 -6.93 5.92
N ILE A 45 -0.99 -8.25 6.10
CA ILE A 45 -1.61 -9.22 5.19
C ILE A 45 -3.12 -9.05 5.17
N LYS A 46 -3.77 -9.02 6.35
CA LYS A 46 -5.22 -8.84 6.45
C LYS A 46 -5.67 -7.54 5.78
N ARG A 47 -4.97 -6.44 6.03
CA ARG A 47 -5.26 -5.15 5.41
C ARG A 47 -5.03 -5.19 3.89
N SER A 48 -3.97 -5.83 3.42
CA SER A 48 -3.66 -5.97 2.00
C SER A 48 -4.75 -6.73 1.25
N LEU A 49 -5.21 -7.86 1.80
CA LEU A 49 -6.30 -8.65 1.25
C LEU A 49 -7.61 -7.87 1.19
N SER A 50 -7.96 -7.17 2.27
CA SER A 50 -9.19 -6.36 2.31
C SER A 50 -9.15 -5.15 1.36
N LEU A 51 -7.98 -4.51 1.20
CA LEU A 51 -7.82 -3.42 0.24
C LEU A 51 -7.82 -3.94 -1.20
N LEU A 52 -7.25 -5.12 -1.46
CA LEU A 52 -7.26 -5.77 -2.77
C LEU A 52 -8.69 -6.04 -3.25
N ASP A 53 -9.49 -6.69 -2.40
CA ASP A 53 -10.89 -6.99 -2.69
C ASP A 53 -11.71 -5.72 -2.96
N GLY A 54 -11.57 -4.72 -2.06
CA GLY A 54 -12.24 -3.43 -2.21
C GLY A 54 -11.79 -2.68 -3.47
N PHE A 55 -10.49 -2.68 -3.79
CA PHE A 55 -9.96 -2.03 -4.99
C PHE A 55 -10.52 -2.67 -6.26
N CYS A 56 -10.50 -3.99 -6.37
CA CYS A 56 -11.06 -4.69 -7.52
C CYS A 56 -12.55 -4.38 -7.70
N THR A 57 -13.30 -4.42 -6.59
CA THR A 57 -14.73 -4.08 -6.58
C THR A 57 -14.99 -2.64 -7.05
N MET A 58 -14.17 -1.68 -6.62
CA MET A 58 -14.33 -0.27 -7.03
C MET A 58 -14.03 -0.07 -8.52
N ILE A 59 -13.00 -0.72 -9.06
CA ILE A 59 -12.67 -0.65 -10.50
C ILE A 59 -13.81 -1.24 -11.35
N GLU A 60 -14.34 -2.41 -10.97
CA GLU A 60 -15.45 -3.06 -11.68
C GLU A 60 -16.74 -2.23 -11.67
N ASN A 61 -17.01 -1.56 -10.55
CA ASN A 61 -18.18 -0.69 -10.41
C ASN A 61 -17.96 0.71 -10.98
N ASN A 62 -16.79 0.97 -11.57
CA ASN A 62 -16.40 2.27 -12.11
C ASN A 62 -16.55 3.37 -11.04
N ASN A 63 -16.05 3.11 -9.83
CA ASN A 63 -15.92 4.04 -8.70
C ASN A 63 -14.43 4.31 -8.44
N ASN A 64 -13.82 4.97 -9.41
CA ASN A 64 -12.39 5.19 -9.53
C ASN A 64 -11.85 6.24 -8.55
N LEU A 65 -12.69 7.19 -8.11
CA LEU A 65 -12.32 8.12 -7.05
C LEU A 65 -11.99 7.34 -5.77
N CYS A 66 -12.87 6.41 -5.38
CA CYS A 66 -12.63 5.54 -4.24
C CYS A 66 -11.45 4.60 -4.49
N ALA A 67 -11.34 4.00 -5.68
CA ALA A 67 -10.21 3.14 -6.03
C ALA A 67 -8.86 3.84 -5.85
N ALA A 68 -8.74 5.11 -6.27
CA ALA A 68 -7.52 5.90 -6.11
C ALA A 68 -7.13 6.10 -4.64
N SER A 69 -8.10 6.30 -3.74
CA SER A 69 -7.86 6.38 -2.30
C SER A 69 -7.31 5.06 -1.75
N LEU A 70 -7.81 3.91 -2.23
CA LEU A 70 -7.36 2.59 -1.79
C LEU A 70 -5.89 2.32 -2.18
N VAL A 71 -5.40 2.85 -3.31
CA VAL A 71 -3.97 2.80 -3.67
C VAL A 71 -3.12 3.48 -2.59
N ARG A 72 -3.52 4.67 -2.11
CA ARG A 72 -2.79 5.36 -1.02
C ARG A 72 -2.83 4.58 0.29
N LEU A 73 -3.98 3.99 0.63
CA LEU A 73 -4.15 3.20 1.84
C LEU A 73 -3.34 1.91 1.81
N HIS A 74 -3.12 1.34 0.63
CA HIS A 74 -2.26 0.17 0.43
C HIS A 74 -0.79 0.56 0.52
N LEU A 75 -0.41 1.69 -0.08
CA LEU A 75 0.93 2.25 0.07
C LEU A 75 1.26 2.50 1.55
N ASP A 76 0.28 2.95 2.34
CA ASP A 76 0.45 3.14 3.79
C ASP A 76 0.93 1.87 4.50
N SER A 77 0.37 0.72 4.13
CA SER A 77 0.76 -0.59 4.66
C SER A 77 2.25 -0.84 4.40
N LEU A 78 2.72 -0.59 3.17
CA LEU A 78 4.14 -0.71 2.82
C LEU A 78 5.02 0.24 3.65
N LEU A 79 4.63 1.51 3.77
CA LEU A 79 5.40 2.51 4.53
C LEU A 79 5.52 2.13 6.01
N ARG A 80 4.40 1.71 6.63
CA ARG A 80 4.38 1.27 8.03
C ARG A 80 5.19 0.00 8.24
N PHE A 81 5.16 -0.93 7.29
CA PHE A 81 5.96 -2.14 7.38
C PHE A 81 7.46 -1.83 7.28
N HIS A 82 7.84 -0.89 6.40
CA HIS A 82 9.22 -0.43 6.29
C HIS A 82 9.77 0.19 7.58
N ALA A 83 8.91 0.82 8.40
CA ALA A 83 9.34 1.41 9.67
C ALA A 83 10.07 0.42 10.60
N LEU A 84 9.71 -0.88 10.54
CA LEU A 84 10.38 -1.94 11.30
C LEU A 84 11.88 -2.08 10.95
N HIS A 85 12.28 -1.70 9.73
CA HIS A 85 13.68 -1.78 9.27
C HIS A 85 14.53 -0.56 9.68
N LEU A 86 13.89 0.50 10.16
CA LEU A 86 14.55 1.76 10.50
C LEU A 86 14.92 1.86 11.99
N VAL A 87 14.33 1.01 12.83
CA VAL A 87 14.59 0.95 14.28
C VAL A 87 15.64 -0.09 14.64
N GLU A 88 16.22 0.04 15.82
CA GLU A 88 17.18 -0.94 16.34
C GLU A 88 16.51 -2.25 16.75
N ASN A 89 15.31 -2.16 17.32
CA ASN A 89 14.53 -3.32 17.76
C ASN A 89 13.13 -3.31 17.11
N PRO A 90 12.92 -4.09 16.02
CA PRO A 90 11.62 -4.16 15.36
C PRO A 90 10.52 -4.75 16.26
N HIS A 91 10.86 -5.65 17.20
CA HIS A 91 9.88 -6.23 18.13
C HIS A 91 9.35 -5.19 19.12
N ASP A 92 10.21 -4.32 19.65
CA ASP A 92 9.78 -3.21 20.51
C ASP A 92 8.85 -2.26 19.76
N LEU A 93 9.21 -1.89 18.53
CA LEU A 93 8.35 -1.05 17.69
C LEU A 93 6.98 -1.71 17.45
N SER A 94 6.94 -3.01 17.14
CA SER A 94 5.68 -3.73 16.98
C SER A 94 4.79 -3.64 18.23
N ILE A 95 5.35 -3.89 19.42
CA ILE A 95 4.61 -3.81 20.69
C ILE A 95 4.04 -2.40 20.89
N ARG A 96 4.82 -1.35 20.57
CA ARG A 96 4.37 0.04 20.70
C ARG A 96 3.23 0.38 19.73
N ILE A 97 3.32 -0.08 18.48
CA ILE A 97 2.26 0.07 17.49
C ILE A 97 0.98 -0.61 17.95
N LEU A 98 1.07 -1.84 18.49
CA LEU A 98 -0.08 -2.60 18.99
C LEU A 98 -0.75 -1.94 20.21
N LYS A 99 0.03 -1.22 21.03
CA LYS A 99 -0.49 -0.35 22.10
C LYS A 99 -1.16 0.93 21.59
N GLY A 100 -1.20 1.16 20.28
CA GLY A 100 -1.80 2.33 19.65
C GLY A 100 -0.89 3.56 19.66
N GLU A 101 0.42 3.39 19.89
CA GLU A 101 1.34 4.53 19.83
C GLU A 101 1.43 5.06 18.39
N ARG A 102 1.42 6.38 18.29
CA ARG A 102 1.50 7.06 17.00
C ARG A 102 2.91 6.96 16.41
N LEU A 103 3.01 6.33 15.23
CA LEU A 103 4.28 6.15 14.53
C LEU A 103 5.04 7.47 14.29
N ASP A 104 4.35 8.57 13.99
CA ASP A 104 4.96 9.89 13.76
C ASP A 104 5.66 10.49 14.99
N LYS A 105 5.42 9.93 16.18
CA LYS A 105 6.09 10.31 17.44
C LYS A 105 7.29 9.43 17.77
N ILE A 106 7.43 8.32 17.09
CA ILE A 106 8.54 7.38 17.25
C ILE A 106 9.72 7.83 16.39
N LYS A 107 10.94 7.61 16.90
CA LYS A 107 12.18 7.91 16.18
C LYS A 107 12.87 6.64 15.70
N ASP A 108 13.52 6.73 14.55
CA ASP A 108 14.41 5.70 14.02
C ASP A 108 15.75 5.67 14.76
N LYS A 109 16.64 4.73 14.37
CA LYS A 109 18.01 4.61 14.92
C LYS A 109 18.88 5.86 14.71
N ASN A 110 18.52 6.72 13.75
CA ASN A 110 19.18 7.99 13.45
C ASN A 110 18.49 9.20 14.11
N LYS A 111 17.58 8.97 15.06
CA LYS A 111 16.81 9.98 15.80
C LYS A 111 15.83 10.81 14.92
N LYS A 112 15.50 10.37 13.71
CA LYS A 112 14.50 10.98 12.83
C LYS A 112 13.10 10.43 13.12
N GLN A 113 12.10 11.31 13.12
CA GLN A 113 10.70 10.89 13.35
C GLN A 113 10.18 10.08 12.17
N LEU A 114 9.47 8.98 12.46
CA LEU A 114 8.87 8.07 11.48
C LEU A 114 7.58 8.65 10.88
N LYS A 115 7.67 9.86 10.31
CA LYS A 115 6.59 10.52 9.58
C LYS A 115 6.38 9.85 8.23
N ASP A 116 5.15 9.81 7.75
CA ASP A 116 4.79 9.25 6.44
C ASP A 116 5.69 9.72 5.29
N LYS A 117 5.97 11.03 5.22
CA LYS A 117 6.87 11.58 4.18
C LYS A 117 8.28 11.00 4.28
N TYR A 118 8.81 10.89 5.49
CA TYR A 118 10.13 10.30 5.71
C TYR A 118 10.15 8.82 5.33
N LEU A 119 9.12 8.06 5.74
CA LEU A 119 8.97 6.66 5.35
C LEU A 119 8.89 6.51 3.83
N ALA A 120 8.13 7.37 3.14
CA ALA A 120 8.04 7.37 1.69
C ALA A 120 9.40 7.66 1.03
N GLU A 121 10.17 8.63 1.55
CA GLU A 121 11.52 8.94 1.09
C GLU A 121 12.49 7.77 1.27
N GLU A 122 12.43 7.08 2.43
CA GLU A 122 13.28 5.91 2.70
C GLU A 122 12.92 4.72 1.80
N VAL A 123 11.63 4.38 1.65
CA VAL A 123 11.20 3.30 0.75
C VAL A 123 11.53 3.65 -0.71
N ASN A 124 11.46 4.92 -1.11
CA ASN A 124 11.78 5.37 -2.45
C ASN A 124 13.24 5.10 -2.86
N LYS A 125 14.16 4.95 -1.90
CA LYS A 125 15.55 4.54 -2.18
C LYS A 125 15.63 3.16 -2.80
N LYS A 126 14.70 2.25 -2.45
CA LYS A 126 14.59 0.91 -3.02
C LYS A 126 13.59 0.84 -4.18
N TYR A 127 12.48 1.56 -4.08
CA TYR A 127 11.41 1.57 -5.08
C TYR A 127 11.16 3.00 -5.56
N ASN A 128 11.88 3.43 -6.61
CA ASN A 128 11.92 4.83 -7.08
C ASN A 128 10.57 5.45 -7.51
N TRP A 129 9.52 4.64 -7.62
CA TRP A 129 8.15 5.08 -7.92
C TRP A 129 7.36 5.54 -6.69
N VAL A 130 7.80 5.18 -5.47
CA VAL A 130 7.02 5.34 -4.24
C VAL A 130 6.71 6.80 -3.95
N LEU A 131 7.69 7.70 -4.11
CA LEU A 131 7.46 9.12 -3.79
C LEU A 131 6.44 9.75 -4.74
N ARG A 132 6.48 9.38 -6.02
CA ARG A 132 5.48 9.83 -7.02
C ARG A 132 4.09 9.32 -6.65
N VAL A 133 3.95 8.03 -6.37
CA VAL A 133 2.65 7.44 -5.99
C VAL A 133 2.14 8.05 -4.69
N TYR A 134 3.01 8.26 -3.70
CA TYR A 134 2.66 8.91 -2.44
C TYR A 134 2.10 10.32 -2.67
N GLN A 135 2.79 11.15 -3.44
CA GLN A 135 2.38 12.53 -3.72
C GLN A 135 1.05 12.59 -4.49
N GLU A 136 0.94 11.77 -5.55
CA GLU A 136 -0.26 11.76 -6.39
C GLU A 136 -1.49 11.24 -5.64
N THR A 137 -1.32 10.18 -4.86
CA THR A 137 -2.44 9.48 -4.22
C THR A 137 -2.88 10.11 -2.89
N SER A 138 -1.99 10.85 -2.20
CA SER A 138 -2.36 11.60 -0.99
C SER A 138 -3.43 12.66 -1.25
N GLY A 139 -3.53 13.17 -2.48
CA GLY A 139 -4.60 14.08 -2.91
C GLY A 139 -6.00 13.45 -2.92
N PHE A 140 -6.12 12.12 -2.85
CA PHE A 140 -7.38 11.38 -2.79
C PHE A 140 -7.78 10.96 -1.37
N VAL A 141 -6.99 11.30 -0.36
CA VAL A 141 -7.29 11.00 1.04
C VAL A 141 -7.98 12.18 1.72
N HIS A 142 -7.44 13.38 1.53
CA HIS A 142 -8.03 14.62 2.03
C HIS A 142 -8.78 15.34 0.93
N LEU A 143 -9.89 15.98 1.28
CA LEU A 143 -10.66 16.80 0.33
C LEU A 143 -9.72 17.82 -0.33
N SER A 144 -9.62 17.73 -1.65
CA SER A 144 -8.62 18.46 -2.46
C SER A 144 -9.18 18.75 -3.83
N LYS A 145 -8.44 19.53 -4.63
CA LYS A 145 -8.76 19.80 -6.05
C LYS A 145 -9.06 18.54 -6.86
N LYS A 146 -8.46 17.39 -6.52
CA LYS A 146 -8.71 16.12 -7.21
C LYS A 146 -10.19 15.69 -7.12
N HIS A 147 -10.83 15.91 -5.97
CA HIS A 147 -12.23 15.57 -5.77
C HIS A 147 -13.16 16.46 -6.60
N PHE A 148 -12.84 17.75 -6.71
CA PHE A 148 -13.57 18.66 -7.58
C PHE A 148 -13.42 18.27 -9.06
N PHE A 149 -12.19 17.97 -9.52
CA PHE A 149 -11.97 17.55 -10.90
C PHE A 149 -12.73 16.27 -11.27
N TYR A 150 -12.92 15.35 -10.33
CA TYR A 150 -13.72 14.13 -10.54
C TYR A 150 -15.22 14.40 -10.70
N ALA A 151 -15.72 15.55 -10.24
CA ALA A 151 -17.11 15.94 -10.41
C ALA A 151 -17.34 16.73 -11.72
N ILE A 152 -16.28 17.19 -12.41
CA ILE A 152 -16.40 17.88 -13.70
C ILE A 152 -16.57 16.85 -14.81
N THR A 153 -17.60 17.02 -15.65
CA THR A 153 -17.84 16.14 -16.81
C THR A 153 -17.46 16.78 -18.13
N GLU A 154 -17.54 18.11 -18.22
CA GLU A 154 -17.29 18.84 -19.46
C GLU A 154 -16.82 20.26 -19.15
N VAL A 155 -15.86 20.76 -19.92
CA VAL A 155 -15.47 22.17 -19.96
C VAL A 155 -15.60 22.62 -21.41
N ARG A 156 -16.49 23.58 -21.66
CA ARG A 156 -16.70 24.14 -22.99
C ARG A 156 -16.22 25.58 -23.02
N ASP A 157 -15.13 25.81 -23.74
CA ASP A 157 -14.54 27.15 -23.84
C ASP A 157 -15.38 28.10 -24.71
N SER A 158 -16.13 27.56 -25.68
CA SER A 158 -16.95 28.34 -26.63
C SER A 158 -18.04 29.16 -25.95
N ASP A 159 -18.66 28.62 -24.90
CA ASP A 159 -19.73 29.27 -24.14
C ASP A 159 -19.34 29.53 -22.66
N ARG A 160 -18.09 29.23 -22.28
CA ARG A 160 -17.57 29.32 -20.91
C ARG A 160 -18.39 28.52 -19.88
N THR A 161 -18.90 27.37 -20.29
CA THR A 161 -19.71 26.49 -19.42
C THR A 161 -18.86 25.37 -18.81
N ILE A 162 -19.11 25.08 -17.52
CA ILE A 162 -18.57 23.89 -16.83
C ILE A 162 -19.76 23.02 -16.40
N SER A 163 -19.76 21.76 -16.82
CA SER A 163 -20.78 20.77 -16.44
C SER A 163 -20.27 19.89 -15.30
N TRP A 164 -21.15 19.61 -14.34
CA TRP A 164 -20.85 18.79 -13.18
C TRP A 164 -21.77 17.58 -13.09
N ALA A 165 -21.26 16.47 -12.55
CA ALA A 165 -22.05 15.31 -12.17
C ALA A 165 -21.81 14.95 -10.70
N ILE A 166 -22.91 14.62 -10.03
CA ILE A 166 -22.89 14.08 -8.67
C ILE A 166 -23.35 12.63 -8.77
N GLY A 167 -22.47 11.71 -8.37
CA GLY A 167 -22.73 10.28 -8.39
C GLY A 167 -21.48 9.50 -8.04
N ALA A 168 -21.66 8.24 -7.64
CA ALA A 168 -20.55 7.37 -7.24
C ALA A 168 -19.79 6.74 -8.42
N ARG A 169 -20.25 6.95 -9.66
CA ARG A 169 -19.69 6.34 -10.86
C ARG A 169 -19.15 7.41 -11.80
N GLU A 170 -17.89 7.30 -12.21
CA GLU A 170 -17.28 8.33 -13.06
C GLU A 170 -17.76 8.24 -14.49
N LYS A 171 -18.17 9.37 -15.06
CA LYS A 171 -18.52 9.46 -16.48
C LYS A 171 -17.29 9.62 -17.38
N HIS A 172 -16.24 10.28 -16.88
CA HIS A 172 -15.06 10.66 -17.64
C HIS A 172 -13.79 10.33 -16.87
N ILE A 173 -13.38 9.07 -16.93
CA ILE A 173 -12.03 8.64 -16.57
C ILE A 173 -11.40 7.97 -17.77
N THR A 174 -10.12 8.22 -17.99
CA THR A 174 -9.40 7.59 -19.11
C THR A 174 -9.00 6.17 -18.73
N GLU A 175 -8.99 5.27 -19.72
CA GLU A 175 -8.50 3.90 -19.53
C GLU A 175 -7.06 3.89 -19.01
N LYS A 176 -6.23 4.82 -19.49
CA LYS A 176 -4.87 5.03 -18.99
C LYS A 176 -4.82 5.27 -17.48
N THR A 177 -5.71 6.11 -16.95
CA THR A 177 -5.76 6.38 -15.50
C THR A 177 -6.16 5.14 -14.71
N ILE A 178 -7.11 4.35 -15.22
CA ILE A 178 -7.52 3.08 -14.61
C ILE A 178 -6.32 2.11 -14.57
N LEU A 179 -5.58 2.00 -15.68
CA LEU A 179 -4.38 1.17 -15.77
C LEU A 179 -3.31 1.63 -14.78
N GLU A 180 -3.05 2.94 -14.65
CA GLU A 180 -2.11 3.49 -13.67
C GLU A 180 -2.49 3.13 -12.22
N TYR A 181 -3.80 3.08 -11.89
CA TYR A 181 -4.25 2.66 -10.56
C TYR A 181 -4.00 1.18 -10.32
N ILE A 182 -4.30 0.32 -11.29
CA ILE A 182 -4.07 -1.12 -11.20
C ILE A 182 -2.57 -1.40 -11.07
N GLU A 183 -1.74 -0.75 -11.88
CA GLU A 183 -0.28 -0.90 -11.86
C GLU A 183 0.32 -0.39 -10.54
N GLY A 184 -0.16 0.75 -10.03
CA GLY A 184 0.24 1.29 -8.75
C GLY A 184 -0.09 0.32 -7.61
N PHE A 185 -1.32 -0.20 -7.57
CA PHE A 185 -1.75 -1.17 -6.57
C PHE A 185 -0.92 -2.46 -6.65
N GLN A 186 -0.69 -2.97 -7.87
CA GLN A 186 0.13 -4.15 -8.13
C GLN A 186 1.58 -3.94 -7.67
N ALA A 187 2.19 -2.80 -7.97
CA ALA A 187 3.55 -2.47 -7.57
C ALA A 187 3.71 -2.44 -6.04
N ILE A 188 2.73 -1.87 -5.34
CA ILE A 188 2.68 -1.86 -3.87
C ILE A 188 2.55 -3.28 -3.33
N SER A 189 1.66 -4.11 -3.89
CA SER A 189 1.49 -5.50 -3.46
C SER A 189 2.79 -6.31 -3.62
N ASN A 190 3.50 -6.15 -4.73
CA ASN A 190 4.80 -6.80 -4.92
C ASN A 190 5.84 -6.33 -3.89
N ALA A 191 5.91 -5.02 -3.64
CA ALA A 191 6.81 -4.50 -2.62
C ALA A 191 6.45 -5.05 -1.22
N ILE A 192 5.18 -5.16 -0.85
CA ILE A 192 4.79 -5.76 0.44
C ILE A 192 5.21 -7.25 0.49
N LEU A 193 4.97 -8.01 -0.58
CA LEU A 193 5.40 -9.40 -0.68
C LEU A 193 6.92 -9.55 -0.51
N ASP A 194 7.72 -8.64 -1.05
CA ASP A 194 9.18 -8.63 -0.85
C ASP A 194 9.56 -8.48 0.63
N TYR A 195 8.88 -7.59 1.37
CA TYR A 195 9.14 -7.39 2.81
C TYR A 195 8.67 -8.59 3.63
N LEU A 196 7.52 -9.16 3.28
CA LEU A 196 7.01 -10.39 3.91
C LEU A 196 8.00 -11.54 3.70
N PHE A 197 8.56 -11.67 2.49
CA PHE A 197 9.57 -12.67 2.20
C PHE A 197 10.86 -12.42 2.97
N GLY A 198 11.29 -11.15 3.10
CA GLY A 198 12.41 -10.78 3.96
C GLY A 198 12.20 -11.20 5.41
N TRP A 199 11.00 -10.98 5.96
CA TRP A 199 10.66 -11.44 7.31
C TRP A 199 10.66 -12.97 7.43
N TYR A 200 10.07 -13.67 6.45
CA TYR A 200 10.09 -15.14 6.40
C TYR A 200 11.52 -15.67 6.51
N ILE A 201 12.44 -15.19 5.68
CA ILE A 201 13.85 -15.62 5.71
C ILE A 201 14.51 -15.29 7.05
N THR A 202 14.27 -14.09 7.57
CA THR A 202 14.81 -13.63 8.87
C THR A 202 14.35 -14.52 10.01
N LYS A 203 13.08 -14.92 9.99
CA LYS A 203 12.46 -15.76 11.01
C LYS A 203 12.91 -17.20 10.89
N GLU A 204 12.93 -17.77 9.69
CA GLU A 204 13.29 -19.17 9.44
C GLU A 204 14.77 -19.45 9.73
N HIS A 205 15.63 -18.47 9.47
CA HIS A 205 17.08 -18.59 9.57
C HIS A 205 17.70 -17.54 10.51
N PRO A 206 17.38 -17.55 11.81
CA PRO A 206 17.87 -16.55 12.76
C PRO A 206 19.40 -16.53 12.88
N GLU A 207 20.07 -17.64 12.55
CA GLU A 207 21.53 -17.79 12.52
C GLU A 207 22.23 -16.92 11.46
N ILE A 208 21.54 -16.56 10.37
CA ILE A 208 22.09 -15.70 9.31
C ILE A 208 22.40 -14.31 9.88
N LEU A 209 21.55 -13.79 10.78
CA LEU A 209 21.74 -12.48 11.43
C LEU A 209 22.89 -12.46 12.45
N GLN A 210 23.33 -13.64 12.92
CA GLN A 210 24.39 -13.74 13.92
C GLN A 210 25.79 -13.74 13.29
N ARG A 211 25.91 -14.07 11.99
CA ARG A 211 27.20 -14.11 11.28
C ARG A 211 27.75 -12.73 10.91
N ASP A 212 26.87 -11.73 10.71
CA ASP A 212 27.27 -10.36 10.34
C ASP A 212 27.67 -9.49 11.56
N LYS A 213 27.78 -10.09 12.75
CA LYS A 213 28.20 -9.41 14.00
C LYS A 213 29.60 -9.81 14.49
N VAL A 214 30.38 -10.51 13.66
CA VAL A 214 31.79 -10.89 13.96
C VAL A 214 32.75 -10.02 13.17
#